data_AF-A0AB38A4W0-F1
#
_entry.id   AF-A0AB38A4W0-F1
#
_cell.length_a   1.000
_cell.length_b   1.000
_cell.length_c   1.000
_cell.angle_alpha   90.00
_cell.angle_beta   90.00
_cell.angle_gamma   90.00
#
_symmetry.space_group_name_H-M   'P 1'
#
loop_
_entity.id
_entity.type
_entity.pdbx_description
1 polymer ?
#
loop_
_entity_poly.entity_id
_entity_poly.type
_entity_poly.pdbx_seq_one_letter_code
_entity_poly.pdbx_strand_id
1 'polypeptide(L)'
;MENLKQETLEIMSKYGKGIDDIAFVCGDDYIIPTELFWKRADTEYEPSFGIVDVATDLKVVFCDGSWLERHNYDCSEWWEYKKTPSENDMVLERDVPSLFGWDDTLNEIRQGL
;
A
#
# COMPACT_ATOMS: atom_id res chain seq x y z
N MET A 1 20.30 5.44 1.98
CA MET A 1 19.89 5.54 0.58
C MET A 1 18.94 4.43 0.20
N GLU A 2 17.74 4.83 -0.18
CA GLU A 2 16.63 3.99 -0.64
C GLU A 2 16.34 4.27 -2.12
N ASN A 3 15.63 3.39 -2.81
CA ASN A 3 15.29 3.54 -4.22
C ASN A 3 13.88 2.99 -4.47
N LEU A 4 12.96 3.90 -4.81
CA LEU A 4 11.54 3.59 -4.90
C LEU A 4 11.25 2.47 -5.89
N LYS A 5 11.97 2.40 -7.01
CA LYS A 5 11.81 1.33 -8.01
C LYS A 5 12.20 -0.02 -7.44
N GLN A 6 13.32 -0.12 -6.73
CA GLN A 6 13.75 -1.36 -6.09
C GLN A 6 12.73 -1.80 -5.03
N GLU A 7 12.31 -0.91 -4.14
CA GLU A 7 11.30 -1.20 -3.11
C GLU A 7 9.98 -1.67 -3.72
N THR A 8 9.52 -1.00 -4.79
CA THR A 8 8.29 -1.37 -5.48
C THR A 8 8.40 -2.79 -6.05
N LEU A 9 9.52 -3.12 -6.70
CA LEU A 9 9.75 -4.45 -7.28
C LEU A 9 9.86 -5.54 -6.19
N GLU A 10 10.52 -5.25 -5.07
CA GLU A 10 10.63 -6.17 -3.94
C GLU A 10 9.26 -6.49 -3.34
N ILE A 11 8.42 -5.47 -3.13
CA ILE A 11 7.06 -5.65 -2.61
C ILE A 11 6.17 -6.36 -3.63
N MET A 12 6.24 -6.01 -4.91
CA MET A 12 5.55 -6.74 -5.97
C MET A 12 5.92 -8.24 -5.95
N SER A 13 7.22 -8.54 -5.89
CA SER A 13 7.71 -9.93 -5.84
C SER A 13 7.23 -10.68 -4.60
N LYS A 14 7.15 -10.01 -3.44
CA LYS A 14 6.63 -10.60 -2.18
C LYS A 14 5.19 -11.08 -2.33
N TYR A 15 4.39 -10.42 -3.16
CA TYR A 15 2.99 -10.79 -3.44
C TYR A 15 2.79 -11.52 -4.77
N GLY A 16 3.88 -11.99 -5.40
CA GLY A 16 3.82 -12.74 -6.66
C GLY A 16 3.34 -11.92 -7.86
N LYS A 17 3.58 -10.60 -7.85
CA LYS A 17 3.21 -9.67 -8.92
C LYS A 17 4.41 -9.38 -9.82
N GLY A 18 4.17 -9.37 -11.14
CA GLY A 18 5.10 -8.92 -12.16
C GLY A 18 4.73 -7.53 -12.71
N ILE A 19 5.64 -6.96 -13.50
CA ILE A 19 5.40 -5.66 -14.18
C ILE A 19 4.20 -5.78 -15.14
N ASP A 20 4.05 -6.93 -15.80
CA ASP A 20 2.94 -7.18 -16.73
C ASP A 20 1.58 -7.31 -16.03
N ASP A 21 1.56 -7.46 -14.71
CA ASP A 21 0.33 -7.47 -13.93
C ASP A 21 -0.17 -6.06 -13.61
N ILE A 22 0.60 -5.00 -13.92
CA ILE A 22 0.20 -3.61 -13.65
C ILE A 22 -0.85 -3.17 -14.68
N ALA A 23 -2.02 -2.78 -14.19
CA ALA A 23 -3.07 -2.18 -14.99
C ALA A 23 -2.80 -0.69 -15.23
N PHE A 24 -2.53 0.07 -14.17
CA PHE A 24 -2.21 1.50 -14.23
C PHE A 24 -1.54 2.00 -12.95
N VAL A 25 -0.94 3.18 -13.02
CA VAL A 25 -0.38 3.91 -11.87
C VAL A 25 -1.14 5.22 -11.73
N CYS A 26 -1.54 5.60 -10.51
CA CYS A 26 -2.38 6.77 -10.28
C CYS A 26 -2.04 7.51 -8.99
N GLY A 27 -2.45 8.78 -8.94
CA GLY A 27 -2.71 9.50 -7.69
C GLY A 27 -4.17 9.33 -7.28
N ASP A 28 -4.70 10.28 -6.51
CA ASP A 28 -6.10 10.22 -6.06
C ASP A 28 -7.14 10.47 -7.17
N ASP A 29 -6.83 11.36 -8.13
CA ASP A 29 -7.77 11.80 -9.17
C ASP A 29 -7.19 11.77 -10.60
N TYR A 30 -5.97 11.26 -10.79
CA TYR A 30 -5.33 11.16 -12.12
C TYR A 30 -4.49 9.90 -12.29
N ILE A 31 -4.34 9.45 -13.54
CA ILE A 31 -3.46 8.35 -13.95
C ILE A 31 -2.19 8.91 -14.57
N ILE A 32 -1.04 8.29 -14.29
CA ILE A 32 0.23 8.55 -14.98
C ILE A 32 0.62 7.35 -15.85
N PRO A 33 1.36 7.56 -16.95
CA PRO A 33 1.90 6.45 -17.72
C PRO A 33 2.82 5.57 -16.86
N THR A 34 2.66 4.26 -16.92
CA THR A 34 3.50 3.29 -16.17
C THR A 34 4.99 3.46 -16.50
N GLU A 35 5.34 3.75 -17.75
CA GLU A 35 6.72 4.05 -18.15
C GLU A 35 7.28 5.31 -17.47
N LEU A 36 6.43 6.34 -17.32
CA LEU A 36 6.82 7.56 -16.62
C LEU A 36 7.06 7.27 -15.14
N PHE A 37 6.21 6.47 -14.51
CA PHE A 37 6.42 6.00 -13.15
C PHE A 37 7.79 5.31 -13.01
N TRP A 38 8.09 4.29 -13.80
CA TRP A 38 9.36 3.57 -13.70
C TRP A 38 10.59 4.44 -13.94
N LYS A 39 10.48 5.43 -14.84
CA LYS A 39 11.55 6.40 -15.08
C LYS A 39 11.78 7.32 -13.87
N ARG A 40 10.73 7.66 -13.12
CA ARG A 40 10.82 8.55 -11.94
C ARG A 40 11.16 7.78 -10.66
N ALA A 41 10.65 6.57 -10.51
CA ALA A 41 10.91 5.69 -9.37
C ALA A 41 12.38 5.24 -9.31
N ASP A 42 13.10 5.27 -10.43
CA ASP A 42 14.54 5.01 -10.48
C ASP A 42 15.34 6.23 -9.99
N THR A 43 15.06 6.66 -8.77
CA THR A 43 15.71 7.78 -8.09
C THR A 43 16.07 7.35 -6.68
N GLU A 44 17.32 7.56 -6.33
CA GLU A 44 17.81 7.37 -4.97
C GLU A 44 17.36 8.54 -4.09
N TYR A 45 16.86 8.23 -2.88
CA TYR A 45 16.52 9.22 -1.87
C TYR A 45 17.08 8.82 -0.50
N GLU A 46 17.33 9.81 0.35
CA GLU A 46 17.73 9.59 1.73
C GLU A 46 16.53 9.88 2.62
N PRO A 47 15.99 8.88 3.35
CA PRO A 47 14.87 9.08 4.25
C PRO A 47 15.14 10.24 5.18
N SER A 48 14.37 11.32 5.02
CA SER A 48 14.58 12.53 5.78
C SER A 48 13.55 12.62 6.92
N PHE A 49 14.03 12.76 8.16
CA PHE A 49 13.16 12.84 9.33
C PHE A 49 12.20 14.04 9.21
N GLY A 50 10.91 13.74 9.08
CA GLY A 50 9.83 14.72 9.08
C GLY A 50 9.48 15.33 7.71
N ILE A 51 9.98 14.78 6.61
CA ILE A 51 9.59 15.18 5.24
C ILE A 51 9.07 13.96 4.48
N VAL A 52 8.08 14.17 3.63
CA VAL A 52 7.58 13.16 2.69
C VAL A 52 8.48 13.16 1.47
N ASP A 53 9.23 12.08 1.25
CA ASP A 53 10.14 11.96 0.12
C ASP A 53 9.42 11.40 -1.13
N VAL A 54 8.37 10.58 -0.91
CA VAL A 54 7.54 10.00 -1.98
C VAL A 54 6.06 10.31 -1.76
N ALA A 55 5.37 10.75 -2.82
CA ALA A 55 3.96 11.14 -2.78
C ALA A 55 3.04 10.05 -2.19
N THR A 56 2.30 10.38 -1.13
CA THR A 56 1.48 9.42 -0.36
C THR A 56 0.17 9.04 -1.06
N ASP A 57 -0.26 9.77 -2.08
CA ASP A 57 -1.41 9.43 -2.91
C ASP A 57 -1.07 8.41 -4.02
N LEU A 58 0.22 8.06 -4.18
CA LEU A 58 0.70 7.15 -5.20
C LEU A 58 0.18 5.72 -5.01
N LYS A 59 -0.41 5.18 -6.08
CA LYS A 59 -0.92 3.80 -6.14
C LYS A 59 -0.43 3.09 -7.40
N VAL A 60 -0.06 1.80 -7.25
CA VAL A 60 0.21 0.88 -8.36
C VAL A 60 -0.90 -0.17 -8.38
N VAL A 61 -1.79 -0.10 -9.37
CA VAL A 61 -2.98 -0.95 -9.45
C VAL A 61 -2.73 -2.12 -10.39
N PHE A 62 -3.05 -3.33 -9.95
CA PHE A 62 -2.88 -4.57 -10.70
C PHE A 62 -4.16 -5.00 -11.42
N CYS A 63 -4.01 -5.81 -12.47
CA CYS A 63 -5.11 -6.32 -13.31
C CYS A 63 -6.16 -7.15 -12.53
N ASP A 64 -5.81 -7.73 -11.40
CA ASP A 64 -6.73 -8.50 -10.55
C ASP A 64 -7.48 -7.65 -9.52
N GLY A 65 -7.33 -6.31 -9.56
CA GLY A 65 -7.97 -5.38 -8.65
C GLY A 65 -7.27 -5.19 -7.30
N SER A 66 -6.13 -5.86 -7.07
CA SER A 66 -5.22 -5.52 -5.97
C SER A 66 -4.38 -4.27 -6.30
N TRP A 67 -3.78 -3.64 -5.28
CA TRP A 67 -2.90 -2.49 -5.48
C TRP A 67 -1.84 -2.36 -4.39
N LEU A 68 -0.76 -1.64 -4.70
CA LEU A 68 0.13 -1.06 -3.70
C LEU A 68 -0.30 0.39 -3.46
N GLU A 69 -0.37 0.77 -2.19
CA GLU A 69 -0.66 2.15 -1.75
C GLU A 69 0.52 2.68 -0.93
N ARG A 70 0.95 3.91 -1.22
CA ARG A 70 2.03 4.55 -0.47
C ARG A 70 1.51 5.07 0.87
N HIS A 71 2.23 4.77 1.94
CA HIS A 71 1.91 5.28 3.28
C HIS A 71 3.13 5.94 3.93
N ASN A 72 2.85 6.92 4.80
CA ASN A 72 3.82 7.53 5.71
C ASN A 72 3.20 7.65 7.10
N TYR A 73 3.93 7.21 8.12
CA TYR A 73 3.62 7.42 9.52
C TYR A 73 4.91 7.46 10.34
N ASP A 74 5.03 8.45 11.22
CA ASP A 74 6.19 8.62 12.11
C ASP A 74 7.56 8.56 11.40
N CYS A 75 7.68 9.31 10.30
CA CYS A 75 8.88 9.33 9.44
C CYS A 75 9.24 7.98 8.79
N SER A 76 8.35 6.98 8.86
CA SER A 76 8.49 5.70 8.18
C SER A 76 7.58 5.68 6.96
N GLU A 77 8.13 5.23 5.86
CA GLU A 77 7.51 5.36 4.55
C GLU A 77 7.51 3.98 3.89
N TRP A 78 6.34 3.39 3.63
CA TRP A 78 6.25 2.02 3.10
C TRP A 78 5.20 1.84 1.99
N TRP A 79 5.25 0.70 1.30
CA TRP A 79 4.18 0.23 0.43
C TRP A 79 3.27 -0.72 1.20
N GLU A 80 1.97 -0.43 1.24
CA GLU A 80 0.97 -1.37 1.73
C GLU A 80 0.30 -2.09 0.56
N TYR A 81 0.31 -3.43 0.57
CA TYR A 81 -0.44 -4.22 -0.40
C TYR A 81 -1.89 -4.35 0.05
N LYS A 82 -2.81 -3.94 -0.81
CA LYS A 82 -4.24 -4.02 -0.60
C LYS A 82 -4.88 -4.87 -1.68
N LYS A 83 -5.97 -5.53 -1.33
CA LYS A 83 -6.84 -6.26 -2.25
C LYS A 83 -8.28 -6.02 -1.87
N THR A 84 -9.18 -6.12 -2.84
CA THR A 84 -10.62 -6.09 -2.54
C THR A 84 -10.96 -7.21 -1.56
N PRO A 85 -11.61 -6.91 -0.42
CA PRO A 85 -12.06 -7.93 0.50
C PRO A 85 -13.03 -8.90 -0.21
N SER A 86 -12.80 -10.20 -0.02
CA SER A 86 -13.68 -11.26 -0.52
C SER A 86 -14.30 -11.97 0.67
N GLU A 87 -15.61 -12.27 0.61
CA GLU A 87 -16.27 -13.05 1.67
C GLU A 87 -15.61 -14.42 1.88
N ASN A 88 -15.03 -14.99 0.83
CA ASN A 88 -14.30 -16.27 0.91
C ASN A 88 -13.01 -16.19 1.74
N ASP A 89 -12.48 -14.98 1.97
CA ASP A 89 -11.30 -14.76 2.81
C ASP A 89 -11.67 -14.56 4.30
N MET A 90 -12.97 -14.52 4.64
CA MET A 90 -13.44 -14.14 5.96
C MET A 90 -13.86 -15.34 6.81
N VAL A 91 -13.67 -15.22 8.13
CA VAL A 91 -14.34 -16.09 9.10
C VAL A 91 -15.76 -15.56 9.30
N LEU A 92 -16.76 -16.37 8.97
CA LEU A 92 -18.17 -16.03 9.15
C LEU A 92 -18.51 -15.90 10.64
N GLU A 93 -19.36 -14.92 10.98
CA GLU A 93 -20.03 -14.76 12.28
C GLU A 93 -19.11 -14.60 13.50
N ARG A 94 -18.24 -13.57 13.50
CA ARG A 94 -17.53 -13.14 14.71
C ARG A 94 -18.31 -12.04 15.43
N ASP A 95 -18.58 -12.23 16.71
CA ASP A 95 -19.19 -11.20 17.57
C ASP A 95 -18.20 -10.04 17.78
N VAL A 96 -18.68 -8.82 17.55
CA VAL A 96 -17.90 -7.56 17.67
C VAL A 96 -18.68 -6.65 18.61
N PRO A 97 -18.28 -6.55 19.89
CA PRO A 97 -19.07 -5.84 20.91
C PRO A 97 -19.05 -4.32 20.76
N SER A 98 -18.05 -3.76 20.05
CA SER A 98 -17.90 -2.33 19.79
C SER A 98 -17.13 -2.10 18.49
N LEU A 99 -17.42 -1.00 17.81
CA LEU A 99 -16.60 -0.43 16.73
C LEU A 99 -15.72 0.74 17.22
N PHE A 100 -15.85 1.09 18.49
CA PHE A 100 -15.12 2.19 19.14
C PHE A 100 -14.16 1.61 20.17
N GLY A 101 -12.91 2.10 20.17
CA GLY A 101 -11.86 1.70 21.10
C GLY A 101 -10.63 2.60 20.93
N TRP A 102 -9.60 2.33 21.74
CA TRP A 102 -8.30 2.99 21.63
C TRP A 102 -7.36 2.23 20.69
N ASP A 103 -7.82 1.08 20.18
CA ASP A 103 -7.09 0.19 19.30
C ASP A 103 -7.51 0.39 17.84
N ASP A 104 -6.61 0.06 16.91
CA ASP A 104 -6.74 0.37 15.48
C ASP A 104 -7.37 -0.77 14.67
N THR A 105 -7.66 -1.94 15.27
CA THR A 105 -8.27 -3.09 14.58
C THR A 105 -9.48 -3.70 15.30
N LEU A 106 -10.42 -4.27 14.54
CA LEU A 106 -11.58 -5.00 15.09
C LEU A 106 -11.17 -6.19 16.00
N ASN A 107 -9.98 -6.75 15.79
CA ASN A 107 -9.47 -7.86 16.61
C ASN A 107 -8.96 -7.40 17.98
N GLU A 108 -8.41 -6.19 18.05
CA GLU A 108 -7.90 -5.59 19.29
C GLU A 108 -9.05 -4.98 20.11
N ILE A 109 -9.96 -4.23 19.46
CA ILE A 109 -11.17 -3.65 20.11
C ILE A 109 -11.98 -4.74 20.83
N ARG A 110 -11.99 -5.96 20.29
CA ARG A 110 -12.67 -7.11 20.92
C ARG A 110 -12.03 -7.56 22.25
N GLN A 111 -10.70 -7.46 22.38
CA GLN A 111 -9.98 -7.92 23.58
C GLN A 111 -10.02 -6.88 24.71
N GLY A 112 -10.33 -5.62 24.38
CA GLY A 112 -10.44 -4.53 25.34
C GLY A 112 -11.84 -4.39 25.96
N LEU A 113 -12.25 -5.35 26.80
CA LEU A 113 -13.25 -5.17 27.87
C LEU A 113 -12.96 -6.11 29.05
#